data_AF-A0A961MKR3-F1
#
_entry.id   AF-A0A961MKR3-F1
#
_cell.length_a   1.000
_cell.length_b   1.000
_cell.length_c   1.000
_cell.angle_alpha   90.00
_cell.angle_beta   90.00
_cell.angle_gamma   90.00
#
_symmetry.space_group_name_H-M   'P 1'
#
loop_
_entity.id
_entity.type
_entity.pdbx_description
1 polymer ?
#
loop_
_entity_poly.entity_id
_entity_poly.type
_entity_poly.pdbx_seq_one_letter_code
_entity_poly.pdbx_strand_id
1 'polypeptide(L)' 'MNDTRPEPGFFSEDLASRDPELQAAITGELTRQRDEIELIASENIVSRAVLEAQGSVMTN' A
#
# COMPACT_ATOMS: atom_id res chain seq x y z
N MET A 1 20.93 -20.50 -17.99
CA MET A 1 19.46 -20.60 -18.04
C MET A 1 18.94 -19.80 -16.86
N ASN A 2 18.37 -18.62 -17.10
CA ASN A 2 17.72 -17.88 -16.02
C ASN A 2 16.52 -18.69 -15.57
N ASP A 3 16.50 -19.03 -14.30
CA ASP A 3 15.33 -19.58 -13.63
C ASP A 3 14.26 -18.48 -13.61
N THR A 4 13.21 -18.64 -14.39
CA THR A 4 12.10 -17.67 -14.51
C THR A 4 11.02 -17.90 -13.46
N ARG A 5 11.29 -18.74 -12.45
CA ARG A 5 10.33 -18.99 -11.38
C ARG A 5 10.28 -17.78 -10.45
N PRO A 6 9.07 -17.32 -10.07
CA PRO A 6 8.94 -16.28 -9.07
C PRO A 6 9.55 -16.75 -7.74
N GLU A 7 10.19 -15.82 -7.03
CA GLU A 7 10.75 -16.05 -5.71
C GLU A 7 9.68 -16.64 -4.76
N PRO A 8 10.06 -17.52 -3.82
CA PRO A 8 9.15 -18.00 -2.79
C PRO A 8 8.45 -16.83 -2.09
N GLY A 9 7.14 -16.97 -1.84
CA GLY A 9 6.35 -15.95 -1.16
C GLY A 9 5.80 -14.83 -2.04
N PHE A 10 6.21 -14.74 -3.32
CA PHE A 10 5.83 -13.64 -4.23
C PHE A 10 4.31 -13.37 -4.29
N PHE A 11 3.47 -14.41 -4.26
CA PHE A 11 2.00 -14.27 -4.34
C PHE A 11 1.27 -14.34 -3.00
N SER A 12 1.97 -14.64 -1.90
CA SER A 12 1.34 -15.00 -0.62
C SER A 12 1.81 -14.20 0.58
N GLU A 13 3.01 -13.60 0.51
CA GLU A 13 3.50 -12.72 1.56
C GLU A 13 2.72 -11.39 1.54
N ASP A 14 2.42 -10.88 2.73
CA ASP A 14 1.91 -9.53 2.87
C ASP A 14 3.05 -8.50 2.77
N LEU A 15 2.69 -7.23 2.61
CA LEU A 15 3.65 -6.15 2.47
C LEU A 15 4.55 -6.02 3.71
N ALA A 16 4.01 -6.23 4.90
CA ALA A 16 4.76 -6.12 6.15
C ALA A 16 5.88 -7.16 6.25
N SER A 17 5.64 -8.39 5.77
CA SER A 17 6.64 -9.46 5.76
C SER A 17 7.63 -9.27 4.62
N ARG A 18 7.16 -8.86 3.44
CA ARG A 18 7.98 -8.73 2.23
C ARG A 18 8.87 -7.49 2.24
N ASP A 19 8.31 -6.35 2.66
CA ASP A 19 8.95 -5.04 2.68
C ASP A 19 8.50 -4.23 3.92
N PRO A 20 9.09 -4.54 5.10
CA PRO A 20 8.74 -3.86 6.35
C PRO A 20 9.07 -2.37 6.35
N GLU A 21 10.06 -1.93 5.56
CA GLU A 21 10.42 -0.52 5.44
C GLU A 21 9.32 0.27 4.72
N LEU A 22 8.81 -0.26 3.60
CA LEU A 22 7.70 0.36 2.89
C LEU A 22 6.41 0.34 3.71
N GLN A 23 6.13 -0.75 4.43
CA GLN A 23 4.99 -0.81 5.36
C GLN A 23 5.09 0.26 6.46
N ALA A 24 6.28 0.48 7.02
CA ALA A 24 6.52 1.50 8.02
C ALA A 24 6.30 2.91 7.46
N ALA A 25 6.78 3.18 6.25
CA ALA A 25 6.58 4.47 5.57
C ALA A 25 5.09 4.78 5.35
N ILE A 26 4.31 3.82 4.85
CA ILE A 26 2.85 3.97 4.65
C ILE A 26 2.14 4.25 5.97
N THR A 27 2.53 3.55 7.04
CA THR A 27 1.93 3.73 8.37
C THR A 27 2.28 5.09 8.98
N GLY A 28 3.50 5.55 8.77
CA GLY A 28 3.95 6.89 9.16
C GLY A 28 3.14 7.98 8.46
N GLU A 29 2.92 7.85 7.15
CA GLU A 29 2.12 8.82 6.38
C GLU A 29 0.64 8.82 6.81
N LEU A 30 0.06 7.65 7.07
CA LEU A 30 -1.29 7.58 7.65
C LEU A 30 -1.40 8.32 8.99
N THR A 31 -0.35 8.26 9.80
CA THR A 31 -0.30 8.97 11.09
C THR A 31 -0.24 10.49 10.83
N ARG A 32 0.64 10.95 9.92
CA ARG A 32 0.74 12.35 9.54
C ARG A 32 -0.61 12.92 9.07
N GLN A 33 -1.30 12.22 8.16
CA GLN A 33 -2.61 12.65 7.64
C GLN A 33 -3.72 12.72 8.71
N ARG A 34 -3.58 11.98 9.82
CA ARG A 34 -4.55 11.99 10.93
C ARG A 34 -4.27 13.07 11.97
N ASP A 35 -3.00 13.39 12.17
CA ASP A 35 -2.55 14.32 13.20
C ASP A 35 -2.47 15.78 12.70
N GLU A 36 -2.43 15.97 11.37
CA GLU A 36 -2.38 17.30 10.74
C GLU A 36 -3.74 17.73 10.16
N ILE A 37 -3.93 19.05 10.06
CA ILE A 37 -5.06 19.62 9.31
C ILE A 37 -4.61 19.79 7.86
N GLU A 38 -5.20 19.01 6.96
CA GLU A 38 -4.91 19.11 5.53
C GLU A 38 -5.68 20.29 4.91
N LEU A 39 -4.96 21.26 4.35
CA LEU A 39 -5.50 22.51 3.79
C LEU A 39 -5.30 22.63 2.28
N ILE A 40 -4.64 21.65 1.65
CA ILE A 40 -4.46 21.61 0.21
C ILE A 40 -5.81 21.25 -0.43
N ALA A 41 -6.46 22.23 -1.05
CA ALA A 41 -7.82 22.09 -1.59
C ALA A 41 -8.00 21.00 -2.66
N SER A 42 -6.91 20.58 -3.32
CA SER A 42 -6.92 19.51 -4.32
C SER A 42 -6.77 18.10 -3.74
N GLU A 43 -6.40 17.96 -2.47
CA GLU A 43 -6.22 16.68 -1.80
C GLU A 43 -7.49 16.25 -1.06
N ASN A 44 -7.66 14.94 -0.89
CA ASN A 44 -8.82 14.39 -0.20
C ASN A 44 -8.51 13.02 0.42
N ILE A 45 -9.25 12.67 1.47
CA ILE A 45 -9.18 11.37 2.13
C ILE A 45 -10.26 10.46 1.53
N VAL A 46 -9.83 9.42 0.84
CA VAL A 46 -10.75 8.46 0.19
C VAL A 46 -11.36 7.48 1.20
N SER A 47 -12.51 6.90 0.86
CA SER A 47 -13.15 5.89 1.69
C SER A 47 -12.40 4.54 1.62
N ARG A 48 -12.56 3.72 2.67
CA ARG A 48 -11.98 2.37 2.69
C ARG A 48 -12.44 1.51 1.51
N ALA A 49 -13.70 1.65 1.08
CA ALA A 49 -14.24 0.91 -0.06
C ALA A 49 -13.51 1.24 -1.38
N VAL A 50 -13.07 2.50 -1.56
CA VAL A 50 -12.27 2.90 -2.72
C VAL A 50 -10.87 2.28 -2.65
N LEU A 51 -10.24 2.26 -1.48
CA LEU A 51 -8.92 1.62 -1.29
C LEU A 51 -8.97 0.10 -1.55
N GLU A 52 -10.02 -0.58 -1.07
CA GLU A 52 -10.25 -2.01 -1.32
C GLU A 52 -10.40 -2.30 -2.82
N ALA A 53 -11.16 -1.47 -3.54
CA ALA A 53 -11.30 -1.60 -4.99
C ALA A 53 -9.99 -1.33 -5.73
N GLN A 54 -9.21 -0.34 -5.31
CA GLN A 54 -7.92 0.00 -5.91
C GLN A 54 -6.89 -1.13 -5.76
N GLY A 55 -6.86 -1.82 -4.63
CA GLY A 55 -5.98 -2.97 -4.37
C GLY A 55 -6.50 -4.31 -4.90
N SER A 56 -7.56 -4.31 -5.71
CA SER A 56 -8.21 -5.53 -6.17
C SER A 56 -7.54 -6.15 -7.40
N VAL A 57 -8.04 -7.33 -7.79
CA VAL A 57 -7.62 -8.06 -9.00
C VAL A 57 -7.87 -7.30 -10.32
N MET A 58 -8.55 -6.15 -10.30
CA MET A 58 -8.78 -5.32 -11.49
C MET A 58 -7.50 -4.68 -12.04
N THR A 59 -6.39 -4.72 -11.30
CA THR A 59 -5.09 -4.19 -11.75
C THR A 59 -4.28 -5.18 -12.62
N ASN A 60 -4.79 -6.39 -12.87
CA ASN A 60 -4.17 -7.38 -13.78
C ASN A 60 -4.47 -7.05 -15.25
#